data_AF-A0A957U3B7-F1
#
_entry.id   AF-A0A957U3B7-F1
#
_cell.length_a   1.000
_cell.length_b   1.000
_cell.length_c   1.000
_cell.angle_alpha   90.00
_cell.angle_beta   90.00
_cell.angle_gamma   90.00
#
_symmetry.space_group_name_H-M   'P 1'
#
loop_
_entity.id
_entity.type
_entity.pdbx_description
1 polymer ?
#
loop_
_entity_poly.entity_id
_entity_poly.type
_entity_poly.pdbx_seq_one_letter_code
_entity_poly.pdbx_strand_id
1 'polypeptide(L)'
;YTNLLLYVHPKLACAEANLQQNPIEVNQASRPELLRIPGIGPKLADLILHSRTQGALTEMTHLRRLGLRNQETTARFILLNGRQPDQQLSLFAGL
;
A
#
# COMPACT_ATOMS: atom_id res chain seq x y z
N TYR A 1 37.65 14.41 -9.63
CA TYR A 1 36.68 15.52 -9.49
C TYR A 1 35.59 15.29 -10.53
N THR A 2 34.30 15.08 -10.25
CA THR A 2 33.51 15.22 -9.02
C THR A 2 32.23 14.41 -9.22
N ASN A 3 31.83 13.68 -8.20
CA ASN A 3 30.60 12.88 -8.12
C ASN A 3 29.40 13.85 -7.96
N LEU A 4 28.72 14.20 -9.05
CA LEU A 4 27.75 15.31 -9.10
C LEU A 4 26.40 14.89 -9.73
N LEU A 5 25.88 13.73 -9.33
CA LEU A 5 24.47 13.36 -9.57
C LEU A 5 23.75 12.94 -8.27
N LEU A 6 24.14 13.56 -7.15
CA LEU A 6 23.48 13.49 -5.84
C LEU A 6 22.20 14.36 -5.75
N TYR A 7 21.41 14.42 -6.82
CA TYR A 7 20.15 15.19 -6.84
C TYR A 7 18.98 14.39 -7.42
N VAL A 8 18.95 13.09 -7.15
CA VAL A 8 17.73 12.28 -7.33
C VAL A 8 17.28 11.89 -5.93
N HIS A 9 16.18 12.51 -5.51
CA HIS A 9 15.62 12.44 -4.17
C HIS A 9 15.67 11.00 -3.57
N PRO A 10 16.36 10.79 -2.44
CA PRO A 10 16.61 9.46 -1.87
C PRO A 10 15.34 8.70 -1.42
N LYS A 11 14.17 9.36 -1.41
CA LYS A 11 12.88 8.73 -1.09
C LYS A 11 12.13 8.16 -2.29
N LEU A 12 12.42 8.64 -3.51
CA LEU A 12 11.79 8.12 -4.73
C LEU A 12 12.55 6.90 -5.24
N ALA A 13 13.89 6.97 -5.29
CA ALA A 13 14.73 5.86 -5.73
C ALA A 13 14.71 4.63 -4.78
N CYS A 14 14.45 4.82 -3.48
CA CYS A 14 14.35 3.71 -2.52
C CYS A 14 12.93 3.11 -2.38
N ALA A 15 11.93 3.62 -3.11
CA ALA A 15 10.56 3.08 -3.09
C ALA A 15 10.20 2.31 -4.38
N GLU A 16 10.93 2.49 -5.47
CA GLU A 16 10.61 1.93 -6.79
C GLU A 16 11.50 0.73 -7.14
N ALA A 17 11.14 -0.44 -6.60
CA ALA A 17 11.37 -1.78 -7.18
C ALA A 17 10.96 -2.87 -6.16
N ASN A 18 11.24 -2.67 -4.87
CA ASN A 18 11.08 -3.72 -3.86
C ASN A 18 9.63 -3.95 -3.40
N LEU A 19 8.78 -2.92 -3.32
CA LEU A 19 7.40 -3.08 -2.80
C LEU A 19 6.42 -3.70 -3.80
N GLN A 20 6.66 -3.57 -5.11
CA GLN A 20 5.88 -4.31 -6.11
C GLN A 20 6.27 -5.81 -6.15
N GLN A 21 7.52 -6.13 -5.85
CA GLN A 21 8.03 -7.51 -5.81
C GLN A 21 7.76 -8.18 -4.45
N ASN A 22 7.63 -7.39 -3.37
CA ASN A 22 7.35 -7.87 -2.02
C ASN A 22 6.17 -7.07 -1.41
N PRO A 23 4.93 -7.41 -1.76
CA PRO A 23 3.75 -6.74 -1.23
C PRO A 23 3.62 -6.97 0.29
N ILE A 24 3.13 -5.96 1.01
CA ILE A 24 3.03 -5.98 2.47
C ILE A 24 1.73 -6.64 2.92
N GLU A 25 1.81 -7.65 3.78
CA GLU A 25 0.65 -8.28 4.40
C GLU A 25 0.01 -7.36 5.45
N VAL A 26 -1.15 -6.78 5.14
CA VAL A 26 -1.81 -5.76 5.97
C VAL A 26 -2.14 -6.27 7.37
N ASN A 27 -2.54 -7.54 7.49
CA ASN A 27 -2.90 -8.12 8.77
C ASN A 27 -1.68 -8.39 9.68
N GLN A 28 -0.46 -8.37 9.13
CA GLN A 28 0.78 -8.64 9.87
C GLN A 28 1.69 -7.41 9.97
N ALA A 29 1.54 -6.45 9.05
CA ALA A 29 2.38 -5.27 8.94
C ALA A 29 2.44 -4.42 10.21
N SER A 30 3.61 -3.93 10.55
CA SER A 30 3.77 -2.92 11.59
C SER A 30 3.29 -1.55 11.10
N ARG A 31 3.03 -0.62 12.03
CA ARG A 31 2.67 0.77 11.72
C ARG A 31 3.63 1.44 10.70
N PRO A 32 4.97 1.38 10.86
CA PRO A 32 5.88 1.98 9.90
C PRO A 32 5.86 1.29 8.52
N GLU A 33 5.55 0.00 8.45
CA GLU A 33 5.36 -0.70 7.17
C GLU A 33 4.10 -0.23 6.47
N LEU A 34 2.99 -0.09 7.21
CA LEU A 34 1.74 0.45 6.66
C LEU A 34 1.92 1.85 6.07
N LEU A 35 2.72 2.69 6.72
CA LEU A 35 3.03 4.05 6.26
C LEU A 35 3.92 4.12 5.01
N ARG A 36 4.55 3.01 4.61
CA ARG A 36 5.30 2.90 3.35
C ARG A 36 4.38 2.63 2.16
N ILE A 37 3.16 2.18 2.40
CA ILE A 37 2.21 1.81 1.36
C ILE A 37 1.56 3.08 0.80
N PRO A 38 1.67 3.34 -0.52
CA PRO A 38 1.01 4.50 -1.13
C PRO A 38 -0.48 4.51 -0.85
N GLY A 39 -1.02 5.65 -0.42
CA GLY A 39 -2.45 5.78 -0.07
C GLY A 39 -2.79 5.44 1.39
N ILE A 40 -1.85 4.91 2.18
CA ILE A 40 -2.03 4.66 3.61
C ILE A 40 -1.34 5.73 4.44
N GLY A 41 -2.14 6.67 4.97
CA GLY A 41 -1.68 7.69 5.91
C GLY A 41 -1.73 7.24 7.37
N PRO A 42 -1.20 8.04 8.32
CA PRO A 42 -1.14 7.71 9.74
C PRO A 42 -2.49 7.30 10.33
N LYS A 43 -3.54 8.09 10.06
CA LYS A 43 -4.89 7.79 10.52
C LYS A 43 -5.40 6.44 10.01
N LEU A 44 -5.15 6.13 8.74
CA LEU A 44 -5.59 4.86 8.15
C LEU A 44 -4.75 3.69 8.68
N ALA A 45 -3.44 3.87 8.88
CA ALA A 45 -2.58 2.87 9.50
C ALA A 45 -3.05 2.53 10.92
N ASP A 46 -3.38 3.54 11.73
CA ASP A 46 -3.93 3.33 13.07
C ASP A 46 -5.28 2.58 12.99
N LEU A 47 -6.18 2.97 12.09
CA LEU A 47 -7.44 2.25 11.90
C LEU A 47 -7.25 0.78 11.49
N ILE A 48 -6.32 0.50 10.58
CA ILE A 48 -5.98 -0.87 10.16
C ILE A 48 -5.50 -1.70 11.34
N LEU A 49 -4.59 -1.15 12.16
CA LEU A 49 -4.06 -1.82 13.34
C LEU A 49 -5.16 -2.15 14.35
N HIS A 50 -6.13 -1.26 14.54
CA HIS A 50 -7.28 -1.52 15.40
C HIS A 50 -8.22 -2.56 14.78
N SER A 51 -8.60 -2.38 13.51
CA SER A 51 -9.57 -3.27 12.85
C SER A 51 -9.10 -4.72 12.78
N ARG A 52 -7.81 -4.97 12.50
CA ARG A 52 -7.29 -6.34 12.42
C ARG A 52 -7.32 -7.11 13.75
N THR A 53 -7.41 -6.42 14.88
CA THR A 53 -7.62 -7.07 16.19
C THR A 53 -9.04 -7.55 16.38
N GLN A 54 -10.00 -6.92 15.68
CA GLN A 54 -11.43 -7.25 15.75
C GLN A 54 -11.81 -8.31 14.70
N GLY A 55 -11.02 -8.43 13.63
CA GLY A 55 -11.20 -9.41 12.58
C GLY A 55 -10.25 -9.15 11.41
N ALA A 56 -9.86 -10.22 10.70
CA ALA A 56 -8.91 -10.08 9.60
C ALA A 56 -9.48 -9.26 8.44
N LEU A 57 -8.66 -8.38 7.87
CA LEU A 57 -8.99 -7.60 6.69
C LEU A 57 -8.76 -8.48 5.45
N THR A 58 -9.84 -9.04 4.91
CA THR A 58 -9.80 -9.96 3.75
C THR A 58 -10.14 -9.30 2.40
N GLU A 59 -10.81 -8.15 2.42
CA GLU A 59 -11.29 -7.47 1.21
C GLU A 59 -10.90 -5.99 1.14
N MET A 60 -10.76 -5.44 -0.08
CA MET A 60 -10.58 -4.00 -0.31
C MET A 60 -11.71 -3.16 0.22
N THR A 61 -12.91 -3.71 0.26
CA THR A 61 -14.12 -3.08 0.81
C THR A 61 -13.92 -2.69 2.26
N HIS A 62 -13.19 -3.48 3.05
CA HIS A 62 -12.86 -3.16 4.43
C HIS A 62 -11.97 -1.92 4.51
N LEU A 63 -10.88 -1.87 3.72
CA LEU A 63 -9.99 -0.71 3.70
C LEU A 63 -10.70 0.56 3.23
N ARG A 64 -11.62 0.46 2.27
CA ARG A 64 -12.44 1.61 1.82
C ARG A 64 -13.29 2.18 2.93
N ARG A 65 -13.94 1.32 3.72
CA ARG A 65 -14.74 1.73 4.89
C ARG A 65 -13.88 2.42 5.95
N LEU A 66 -12.60 2.06 6.06
CA LEU A 66 -11.63 2.74 6.94
C LEU A 66 -11.11 4.07 6.36
N GLY A 67 -11.42 4.38 5.09
CA GLY A 67 -11.06 5.65 4.45
C GLY A 67 -9.97 5.54 3.38
N LEU A 68 -9.61 4.34 2.95
CA LEU A 68 -8.75 4.15 1.77
C LEU A 68 -9.48 4.67 0.51
N ARG A 69 -8.90 5.66 -0.16
CA ARG A 69 -9.48 6.28 -1.37
C ARG A 69 -8.94 5.66 -2.66
N ASN A 70 -7.63 5.42 -2.72
CA ASN A 70 -6.95 5.00 -3.94
C ASN A 70 -6.68 3.48 -3.92
N GLN A 71 -7.76 2.69 -3.98
CA GLN A 71 -7.67 1.22 -3.90
C GLN A 71 -6.81 0.63 -5.01
N GLU A 72 -6.95 1.09 -6.24
CA GLU A 72 -6.26 0.50 -7.40
C GLU A 72 -4.73 0.62 -7.30
N THR A 73 -4.24 1.78 -6.85
CA THR A 73 -2.81 1.99 -6.62
C THR A 73 -2.33 1.17 -5.43
N THR A 74 -3.07 1.19 -4.33
CA THR A 74 -2.70 0.52 -3.07
C THR A 74 -2.66 -1.00 -3.22
N ALA A 75 -3.61 -1.57 -3.97
CA ALA A 75 -3.79 -3.01 -4.17
C ALA A 75 -2.53 -3.73 -4.70
N ARG A 76 -1.67 -3.03 -5.45
CA ARG A 76 -0.41 -3.60 -6.00
C ARG A 76 0.67 -3.82 -4.95
N PHE A 77 0.56 -3.15 -3.81
CA PHE A 77 1.60 -3.12 -2.79
C PHE A 77 1.21 -3.89 -1.52
N ILE A 78 0.05 -4.53 -1.51
CA ILE A 78 -0.50 -5.16 -0.31
C ILE A 78 -1.01 -6.57 -0.55
N LEU A 79 -0.98 -7.36 0.52
CA LEU A 79 -1.66 -8.64 0.63
C LEU A 79 -2.70 -8.56 1.74
N LEU A 80 -3.80 -9.29 1.54
CA LEU A 80 -4.83 -9.54 2.53
C LEU A 80 -4.91 -11.05 2.78
N ASN A 81 -4.35 -11.51 3.89
CA ASN A 81 -4.21 -12.93 4.24
C ASN A 81 -3.53 -13.76 3.13
N GLY A 82 -2.41 -13.27 2.62
CA GLY A 82 -1.61 -13.93 1.59
C GLY A 82 -2.20 -13.84 0.18
N ARG A 83 -3.31 -13.11 -0.01
CA ARG A 83 -3.93 -12.91 -1.32
C ARG A 83 -3.78 -11.46 -1.76
N GLN A 84 -3.37 -11.27 -3.01
CA GLN A 84 -3.49 -9.94 -3.62
C GLN A 84 -4.98 -9.64 -3.80
N PRO A 85 -5.45 -8.46 -3.34
CA PRO A 85 -6.81 -8.04 -3.61
C PRO A 85 -7.04 -7.92 -5.11
N ASP A 86 -8.22 -8.35 -5.57
CA ASP A 86 -8.60 -8.26 -6.98
C ASP A 86 -8.44 -6.81 -7.43
N GLN A 87 -7.50 -6.60 -8.35
CA GLN A 87 -7.41 -5.34 -9.04
C GLN A 87 -8.59 -5.34 -9.97
N GLN A 88 -9.68 -4.69 -9.58
CA GLN A 88 -10.70 -4.34 -10.55
C GLN A 88 -9.99 -3.39 -11.53
N LEU A 89 -9.44 -3.95 -12.61
CA LEU A 89 -8.98 -3.21 -13.75
C LEU A 89 -10.22 -2.51 -14.27
N SER A 90 -10.43 -1.28 -13.80
CA SER A 90 -11.19 -0.31 -14.54
C SER A 90 -10.42 -0.14 -15.85
N LEU A 91 -10.71 -1.00 -16.82
CA LEU A 91 -10.43 -0.75 -18.23
C LEU A 91 -11.13 0.57 -18.53
N PHE A 92 -10.42 1.68 -18.35
CA PHE A 92 -10.67 2.87 -19.15
C PHE A 92 -10.20 2.57 -20.57
N ALA A 93 -10.85 1.59 -21.22
CA ALA A 93 -10.92 1.47 -22.66
C ALA A 93 -12.05 2.40 -23.10
N GLY A 94 -11.71 3.68 -23.14
CA GLY A 94 -12.63 4.74 -23.51
C GLY A 94 -11.81 5.94 -23.95
N LEU A 95 -11.23 5.81 -25.15
CA LEU A 95 -11.15 6.83 -26.21
C LEU A 95 -10.35 6.28 -27.39
#